data_AF-A0A9J6G978-F1
#
_entry.id   AF-A0A9J6G978-F1
#
_cell.length_a   1.000
_cell.length_b   1.000
_cell.length_c   1.000
_cell.angle_alpha   90.00
_cell.angle_beta   90.00
_cell.angle_gamma   90.00
#
_symmetry.space_group_name_H-M   'P 1'
#
loop_
_entity.id
_entity.type
_entity.pdbx_description
1 polymer ?
#
loop_
_entity_poly.entity_id
_entity_poly.type
_entity_poly.pdbx_seq_one_letter_code
_entity_poly.pdbx_strand_id
1 'polypeptide(L)'
;MNMKHCKLYLMTKAPVTHSAGEEAGKEERVTAKFSGFVFGKVKLVKGREVRALDLLASHVCLSALLFLNLSQLRLRAVEWRLVGAVLLGKVSLFIVVAAVTLALSPRRHQKGDLASAGLYAIFVTQVNHFGIAYPLVESVFGRSHPSFAGYIYLVAPLSLVLLNPVGLFLIEHDDADP
;
A
#
# COMPACT_ATOMS: atom_id res chain seq x y z
N MET A 1 -42.96 -19.99 4.05
CA MET A 1 -41.83 -19.06 3.85
C MET A 1 -41.71 -18.81 2.35
N ASN A 2 -42.15 -17.64 1.87
CA ASN A 2 -42.61 -17.44 0.50
C ASN A 2 -41.46 -17.01 -0.44
N MET A 3 -41.15 -17.86 -1.42
CA MET A 3 -40.00 -17.82 -2.33
C MET A 3 -40.13 -16.79 -3.47
N LYS A 4 -40.81 -15.66 -3.22
CA LYS A 4 -41.09 -14.61 -4.23
C LYS A 4 -40.21 -13.37 -4.10
N HIS A 5 -39.48 -13.19 -3.00
CA HIS A 5 -38.60 -12.02 -2.82
C HIS A 5 -37.18 -12.16 -3.35
N CYS A 6 -36.75 -13.36 -3.76
CA CYS A 6 -35.38 -13.56 -4.27
C CYS A 6 -35.22 -13.19 -5.77
N LYS A 7 -36.32 -12.92 -6.48
CA LYS A 7 -36.29 -12.64 -7.93
C LYS A 7 -36.14 -11.15 -8.29
N LEU A 8 -36.14 -10.25 -7.30
CA LEU A 8 -36.05 -8.80 -7.56
C LEU A 8 -34.60 -8.27 -7.56
N TYR A 9 -33.63 -8.99 -6.99
CA TYR A 9 -32.23 -8.55 -6.93
C TYR A 9 -31.39 -8.89 -8.17
N LEU A 10 -31.92 -9.70 -9.09
CA LEU A 10 -31.20 -10.17 -10.29
C LEU A 10 -31.67 -9.52 -11.61
N MET A 11 -32.60 -8.57 -11.59
CA MET A 11 -33.13 -7.92 -12.81
C MET A 11 -32.80 -6.42 -12.98
N THR A 12 -31.93 -5.85 -12.15
CA THR A 12 -31.44 -4.46 -12.30
C THR A 12 -30.03 -4.38 -12.90
N LYS A 13 -29.70 -5.28 -13.84
CA LYS A 13 -28.61 -5.04 -14.81
C LYS A 13 -29.22 -4.66 -16.15
N ALA A 14 -29.48 -3.37 -16.31
CA ALA A 14 -29.72 -2.68 -17.57
C ALA A 14 -28.77 -1.46 -17.64
N PRO A 15 -28.44 -0.96 -18.84
CA PRO A 15 -27.08 -0.74 -19.31
C PRO A 15 -26.39 0.45 -18.63
N VAL A 16 -25.11 0.25 -18.32
CA VAL A 16 -24.17 1.25 -17.80
C VAL A 16 -24.00 2.36 -18.84
N THR A 17 -24.72 3.47 -18.68
CA THR A 17 -24.40 4.74 -19.32
C THR A 17 -23.18 5.34 -18.60
N HIS A 18 -22.04 5.23 -19.25
CA HIS A 18 -20.68 5.42 -18.70
C HIS A 18 -20.30 6.87 -18.31
N SER A 19 -21.25 7.78 -18.08
CA SER A 19 -20.94 9.19 -17.77
C SER A 19 -21.68 9.80 -16.57
N ALA A 20 -22.82 9.26 -16.13
CA ALA A 20 -23.58 9.83 -15.00
C ALA A 20 -23.17 9.23 -13.63
N GLY A 21 -22.65 8.00 -13.61
CA GLY A 21 -22.21 7.35 -12.37
C GLY A 21 -20.89 7.88 -11.80
N GLU A 22 -20.09 8.57 -12.63
CA GLU A 22 -18.77 9.06 -12.25
C GLU A 22 -18.84 10.40 -11.51
N GLU A 23 -19.83 11.25 -11.82
CA GLU A 23 -20.05 12.53 -11.12
C GLU A 23 -20.74 12.34 -9.76
N ALA A 24 -21.74 11.46 -9.67
CA ALA A 24 -22.42 11.13 -8.41
C ALA A 24 -21.46 10.48 -7.39
N GLY A 25 -20.56 9.60 -7.85
CA GLY A 25 -19.53 9.01 -7.00
C GLY A 25 -18.44 9.98 -6.56
N LYS A 26 -18.28 11.12 -7.24
CA LYS A 26 -17.30 12.15 -6.90
C LYS A 26 -17.80 13.05 -5.77
N GLU A 27 -19.08 13.45 -5.81
CA GLU A 27 -19.73 14.20 -4.73
C GLU A 27 -19.76 13.42 -3.41
N GLU A 28 -20.16 12.15 -3.44
CA GLU A 28 -20.27 11.33 -2.24
C GLU A 28 -18.92 11.18 -1.50
N ARG A 29 -17.82 11.09 -2.27
CA ARG A 29 -16.45 11.03 -1.75
C ARG A 29 -15.99 12.34 -1.11
N VAL A 30 -16.45 13.49 -1.60
CA VAL A 30 -16.11 14.80 -1.02
C VAL A 30 -16.87 15.00 0.29
N THR A 31 -18.15 14.65 0.33
CA THR A 31 -19.01 14.80 1.51
C THR A 31 -18.53 13.92 2.66
N ALA A 32 -18.07 12.70 2.37
CA ALA A 32 -17.51 11.79 3.39
C ALA A 32 -16.19 12.29 4.00
N LYS A 33 -15.30 12.89 3.20
CA LYS A 33 -14.05 13.48 3.71
C LYS A 33 -14.33 14.71 4.57
N PHE A 34 -15.25 15.55 4.13
CA PHE A 34 -15.63 16.75 4.86
C PHE A 34 -16.28 16.42 6.20
N SER A 35 -17.23 15.48 6.22
CA SER A 35 -17.87 15.05 7.46
C SER A 35 -16.87 14.43 8.44
N GLY A 36 -15.96 13.56 7.97
CA GLY A 36 -14.89 12.99 8.80
C GLY A 36 -13.98 14.05 9.43
N PHE A 37 -13.61 15.10 8.69
CA PHE A 37 -12.82 16.21 9.21
C PHE A 37 -13.58 17.01 10.29
N VAL A 38 -14.85 17.31 10.05
CA VAL A 38 -15.72 18.04 10.99
C VAL A 38 -15.91 17.22 12.27
N PHE A 39 -16.21 15.92 12.18
CA PHE A 39 -16.34 15.04 13.35
C PHE A 39 -15.05 14.94 14.17
N GLY A 40 -13.88 14.94 13.51
CA GLY A 40 -12.57 14.97 14.17
C GLY A 40 -12.30 16.30 14.89
N LYS A 41 -12.66 17.43 14.28
CA LYS A 41 -12.46 18.78 14.86
C LYS A 41 -13.38 19.06 16.04
N VAL A 42 -14.61 18.56 16.01
CA VAL A 42 -15.62 18.75 17.07
C VAL A 42 -15.34 17.84 18.29
N LYS A 43 -14.30 16.98 18.25
CA LYS A 43 -13.99 15.95 19.28
C LYS A 43 -15.21 15.08 19.66
N LEU A 44 -16.18 14.97 18.73
CA LEU A 44 -17.39 14.17 18.90
C LEU A 44 -17.06 12.68 19.00
N VAL A 45 -15.96 12.26 18.37
CA VAL A 45 -15.45 10.89 18.39
C VAL A 45 -14.39 10.75 19.47
N LYS A 46 -14.56 9.79 20.38
CA LYS A 46 -13.60 9.55 21.46
C LYS A 46 -12.30 9.01 20.86
N GLY A 47 -11.14 9.35 21.46
CA GLY A 47 -9.84 8.87 20.98
C GLY A 47 -9.73 7.34 20.87
N ARG A 48 -10.50 6.59 21.68
CA ARG A 48 -10.61 5.13 21.59
C ARG A 48 -11.27 4.65 20.29
N GLU A 49 -12.29 5.36 19.81
CA GLU A 49 -13.02 5.02 18.58
C GLU A 49 -12.16 5.34 17.35
N VAL A 50 -11.44 6.48 17.36
CA VAL A 50 -10.48 6.82 16.28
C VAL A 50 -9.38 5.76 16.18
N ARG A 51 -8.82 5.31 17.31
CA ARG A 51 -7.81 4.25 17.31
C ARG A 51 -8.36 2.92 16.82
N ALA A 52 -9.61 2.58 17.15
CA ALA A 52 -10.27 1.38 16.65
C ALA A 52 -10.49 1.44 15.12
N LEU A 53 -10.87 2.60 14.59
CA LEU A 53 -11.01 2.82 13.15
C LEU A 53 -9.67 2.72 12.42
N ASP A 54 -8.61 3.27 13.01
CA ASP A 54 -7.26 3.20 12.44
C ASP A 54 -6.73 1.75 12.40
N LEU A 55 -6.94 0.99 13.48
CA LEU A 55 -6.62 -0.44 13.53
C LEU A 55 -7.43 -1.24 12.51
N LEU A 56 -8.74 -0.97 12.39
CA LEU A 56 -9.58 -1.64 11.41
C LEU A 56 -9.13 -1.33 9.97
N ALA A 57 -8.87 -0.06 9.67
CA ALA A 57 -8.45 0.38 8.34
C ALA A 57 -7.08 -0.22 7.97
N SER A 58 -6.13 -0.17 8.89
CA SER A 58 -4.75 -0.59 8.64
C SER A 58 -4.57 -2.10 8.65
N HIS A 59 -5.23 -2.85 9.55
CA HIS A 59 -5.06 -4.31 9.63
C HIS A 59 -6.08 -5.08 8.79
N VAL A 60 -7.36 -4.70 8.82
CA VAL A 60 -8.43 -5.48 8.18
C VAL A 60 -8.69 -4.99 6.77
N CYS A 61 -8.98 -3.70 6.60
CA CYS A 61 -9.36 -3.16 5.29
C CYS A 61 -8.18 -3.20 4.32
N LEU A 62 -6.97 -2.82 4.75
CA LEU A 62 -5.80 -2.83 3.88
C LEU A 62 -5.45 -4.25 3.40
N SER A 63 -5.50 -5.23 4.32
CA SER A 63 -5.23 -6.64 3.99
C SER A 63 -6.29 -7.22 3.04
N ALA A 64 -7.57 -6.92 3.31
CA ALA A 64 -8.67 -7.34 2.43
C ALA A 64 -8.57 -6.69 1.05
N LEU A 65 -8.19 -5.41 0.99
CA LEU A 65 -8.08 -4.67 -0.26
C LEU A 65 -6.86 -5.11 -1.07
N LEU A 66 -5.74 -5.42 -0.42
CA LEU A 66 -4.58 -6.03 -1.06
C LEU A 66 -4.96 -7.38 -1.68
N PHE A 67 -5.64 -8.25 -0.91
CA PHE A 67 -6.09 -9.55 -1.42
C PHE A 67 -7.07 -9.41 -2.60
N LEU A 68 -8.05 -8.51 -2.49
CA LEU A 68 -9.02 -8.24 -3.54
C LEU A 68 -8.34 -7.79 -4.83
N ASN A 69 -7.44 -6.79 -4.75
CA ASN A 69 -6.72 -6.27 -5.91
C ASN A 69 -5.81 -7.32 -6.56
N LEU A 70 -5.13 -8.15 -5.76
CA LEU A 70 -4.30 -9.24 -6.29
C LEU A 70 -5.14 -10.34 -6.96
N SER A 71 -6.31 -10.67 -6.41
CA SER A 71 -7.19 -11.71 -6.97
C SER A 71 -7.80 -11.32 -8.32
N GLN A 72 -8.02 -10.02 -8.54
CA GLN A 72 -8.55 -9.48 -9.78
C GLN A 72 -7.45 -9.22 -10.82
N LEU A 73 -6.18 -9.28 -10.41
CA LEU A 73 -5.04 -8.98 -11.28
C LEU A 73 -4.69 -10.17 -12.17
N ARG A 74 -4.62 -9.93 -13.49
CA ARG A 74 -4.11 -10.91 -14.44
C ARG A 74 -2.58 -10.80 -14.53
N LEU A 75 -1.87 -11.60 -13.73
CA LEU A 75 -0.38 -11.60 -13.66
C LEU A 75 0.31 -11.75 -15.03
N ARG A 76 -0.31 -12.44 -16.00
CA ARG A 76 0.22 -12.60 -17.36
C ARG A 76 0.21 -11.32 -18.20
N ALA A 77 -0.65 -10.36 -17.88
CA ALA A 77 -0.80 -9.10 -18.62
C ALA A 77 -0.18 -7.90 -17.88
N VAL A 78 0.61 -8.16 -16.84
CA VAL A 78 1.23 -7.10 -16.03
C VAL A 78 2.39 -6.48 -16.80
N GLU A 79 2.38 -5.15 -16.88
CA GLU A 79 3.52 -4.38 -17.38
C GLU A 79 4.61 -4.29 -16.29
N TRP A 80 5.55 -5.22 -16.35
CA TRP A 80 6.66 -5.33 -15.39
C TRP A 80 7.57 -4.10 -15.36
N ARG A 81 7.52 -3.23 -16.37
CA ARG A 81 8.27 -1.97 -16.39
C ARG A 81 7.87 -1.03 -15.27
N LEU A 82 6.56 -0.87 -15.02
CA LEU A 82 6.06 -0.02 -13.93
C LEU A 82 6.43 -0.60 -12.57
N VAL A 83 6.16 -1.89 -12.38
CA VAL A 83 6.46 -2.60 -11.13
C VAL A 83 7.96 -2.58 -10.86
N GLY A 84 8.78 -2.86 -11.88
CA GLY A 84 10.23 -2.83 -11.83
C GLY A 84 10.79 -1.45 -11.51
N ALA A 85 10.25 -0.38 -12.09
CA ALA A 85 10.69 0.98 -11.79
C ALA A 85 10.46 1.35 -10.31
N VAL A 86 9.29 1.00 -9.76
CA VAL A 86 8.99 1.26 -8.34
C VAL A 86 9.87 0.40 -7.42
N LEU A 87 10.08 -0.88 -7.76
CA LEU A 87 10.99 -1.75 -7.02
C LEU A 87 12.43 -1.22 -7.06
N LEU A 88 12.90 -0.76 -8.22
CA LEU A 88 14.23 -0.20 -8.36
C LEU A 88 14.40 1.05 -7.48
N GLY A 89 13.36 1.90 -7.39
CA GLY A 89 13.33 3.00 -6.44
C GLY A 89 13.49 2.51 -4.99
N LYS A 90 12.76 1.48 -4.58
CA LYS A 90 12.93 0.88 -3.24
C LYS A 90 14.32 0.30 -3.00
N VAL A 91 14.90 -0.38 -3.99
CA VAL A 91 16.27 -0.93 -3.92
C VAL A 91 17.29 0.19 -3.79
N SER A 92 17.15 1.27 -4.57
CA SER A 92 18.06 2.42 -4.45
C SER A 92 17.97 3.07 -3.06
N LEU A 93 16.75 3.22 -2.51
CA LEU A 93 16.55 3.77 -1.17
C LEU A 93 17.14 2.85 -0.09
N PHE A 94 17.01 1.53 -0.25
CA PHE A 94 17.64 0.55 0.62
C PHE A 94 19.16 0.73 0.67
N ILE A 95 19.80 0.80 -0.49
CA ILE A 95 21.27 0.95 -0.61
C ILE A 95 21.71 2.28 -0.02
N VAL A 96 20.99 3.38 -0.32
CA VAL A 96 21.32 4.71 0.19
C VAL A 96 21.22 4.75 1.70
N VAL A 97 20.14 4.25 2.30
CA VAL A 97 19.98 4.26 3.76
C VAL A 97 21.01 3.35 4.43
N ALA A 98 21.26 2.15 3.90
CA ALA A 98 22.32 1.28 4.42
C ALA A 98 23.70 1.98 4.36
N ALA A 99 24.05 2.58 3.23
CA ALA A 99 25.32 3.29 3.05
C ALA A 99 25.45 4.51 3.98
N VAL A 100 24.37 5.30 4.13
CA VAL A 100 24.34 6.46 5.02
C VAL A 100 24.45 6.03 6.48
N THR A 101 23.76 4.96 6.89
CA THR A 101 23.91 4.42 8.25
C THR A 101 25.35 4.00 8.53
N LEU A 102 25.97 3.27 7.60
CA LEU A 102 27.38 2.87 7.72
C LEU A 102 28.34 4.06 7.70
N ALA A 103 28.05 5.12 6.93
CA ALA A 103 28.87 6.32 6.86
C ALA A 103 28.74 7.22 8.10
N LEU A 104 27.57 7.22 8.75
CA LEU A 104 27.30 8.02 9.94
C LEU A 104 27.74 7.35 11.24
N SER A 105 27.94 6.03 11.28
CA SER A 105 28.55 5.33 12.42
C SER A 105 30.01 5.78 12.59
N PRO A 106 30.35 6.60 13.59
CA PRO A 106 31.69 7.18 13.71
C PRO A 106 32.67 6.12 14.21
N ARG A 107 33.64 5.79 13.35
CA ARG A 107 34.87 5.05 13.63
C ARG A 107 34.69 3.62 14.14
N ARG A 108 34.97 2.72 13.19
CA ARG A 108 35.61 1.40 13.35
C ARG A 108 34.64 0.26 13.64
N HIS A 109 34.02 -0.28 12.58
CA HIS A 109 33.52 -1.66 12.48
C HIS A 109 33.25 -2.29 13.84
N GLN A 110 32.30 -1.72 14.57
CA GLN A 110 31.96 -2.17 15.90
C GLN A 110 30.72 -3.05 15.70
N LYS A 111 30.77 -4.27 16.25
CA LYS A 111 29.67 -5.24 16.21
C LYS A 111 28.35 -4.52 16.53
N GLY A 112 27.41 -4.51 15.59
CA GLY A 112 26.12 -3.81 15.70
C GLY A 112 25.83 -2.79 14.58
N ASP A 113 26.85 -2.31 13.86
CA ASP A 113 26.67 -1.31 12.78
C ASP A 113 26.00 -1.89 11.53
N LEU A 114 26.32 -3.15 11.18
CA LEU A 114 25.74 -3.82 10.02
C LEU A 114 24.29 -4.23 10.30
N ALA A 115 24.00 -4.70 11.50
CA ALA A 115 22.64 -5.01 11.94
C ALA A 115 21.77 -3.75 11.99
N SER A 116 22.31 -2.64 12.49
CA SER A 116 21.60 -1.35 12.50
C SER A 116 21.33 -0.84 11.09
N ALA A 117 22.30 -0.94 10.18
CA ALA A 117 22.13 -0.56 8.77
C ALA A 117 21.07 -1.42 8.07
N GLY A 118 21.11 -2.75 8.25
CA GLY A 118 20.12 -3.67 7.71
C GLY A 118 18.71 -3.40 8.24
N LEU A 119 18.59 -3.17 9.55
CA LEU A 119 17.31 -2.89 10.20
C LEU A 119 16.69 -1.56 9.72
N TYR A 120 17.48 -0.49 9.66
CA TYR A 120 17.00 0.82 9.18
C TYR A 120 16.65 0.78 7.69
N ALA A 121 17.42 0.05 6.88
CA ALA A 121 17.14 -0.14 5.46
C ALA A 121 15.86 -0.97 5.22
N ILE A 122 15.57 -2.00 6.04
CA ILE A 122 14.28 -2.68 6.02
C ILE A 122 13.16 -1.71 6.41
N PHE A 123 13.32 -1.01 7.54
CA PHE A 123 12.26 -0.14 8.06
C PHE A 123 11.82 0.94 7.06
N VAL A 124 12.77 1.58 6.38
CA VAL A 124 12.46 2.61 5.39
C VAL A 124 11.81 2.06 4.12
N THR A 125 12.09 0.81 3.73
CA THR A 125 11.59 0.24 2.46
C THR A 125 10.28 -0.51 2.59
N GLN A 126 9.95 -0.99 3.79
CA GLN A 126 8.71 -1.73 4.07
C GLN A 126 7.50 -0.83 4.34
N VAL A 127 7.68 0.49 4.41
CA VAL A 127 6.56 1.41 4.42
C VAL A 127 5.80 1.34 3.09
N ASN A 128 4.49 1.17 3.17
CA ASN A 128 3.63 1.02 2.00
C ASN A 128 2.87 2.33 1.73
N HIS A 129 3.10 2.95 0.57
CA HIS A 129 2.51 4.23 0.19
C HIS A 129 1.19 4.10 -0.59
N PHE A 130 0.39 3.05 -0.37
CA PHE A 130 -0.80 2.75 -1.18
C PHE A 130 -1.79 3.91 -1.31
N GLY A 131 -2.07 4.61 -0.19
CA GLY A 131 -3.03 5.70 -0.17
C GLY A 131 -2.64 6.90 -1.04
N ILE A 132 -1.34 7.07 -1.35
CA ILE A 132 -0.83 8.14 -2.21
C ILE A 132 -0.56 7.59 -3.62
N ALA A 133 0.07 6.42 -3.71
CA ALA A 133 0.49 5.84 -4.97
C ALA A 133 -0.69 5.44 -5.86
N TYR A 134 -1.78 4.90 -5.29
CA TYR A 134 -2.96 4.52 -6.06
C TYR A 134 -3.61 5.71 -6.79
N PRO A 135 -4.05 6.80 -6.10
CA PRO A 135 -4.65 7.94 -6.78
C PRO A 135 -3.67 8.69 -7.69
N LEU A 136 -2.37 8.67 -7.36
CA LEU A 136 -1.34 9.24 -8.24
C LEU A 136 -1.28 8.49 -9.58
N VAL A 137 -1.20 7.16 -9.55
CA VAL A 137 -1.16 6.36 -10.79
C VAL A 137 -2.49 6.43 -11.54
N GLU A 138 -3.61 6.42 -10.83
CA GLU A 138 -4.94 6.58 -11.43
C GLU A 138 -5.10 7.96 -12.11
N SER A 139 -4.62 9.04 -11.50
CA SER A 139 -4.69 10.38 -12.10
C SER A 139 -3.79 10.55 -13.33
N VAL A 140 -2.59 9.97 -13.30
CA VAL A 140 -1.61 10.11 -14.41
C VAL A 140 -1.92 9.15 -15.55
N PHE A 141 -2.23 7.89 -15.24
CA PHE A 141 -2.36 6.81 -16.23
C PHE A 141 -3.78 6.29 -16.42
N GLY A 142 -4.76 6.72 -15.62
CA GLY A 142 -6.12 6.17 -15.63
C GLY A 142 -6.84 6.26 -16.97
N ARG A 143 -6.52 7.26 -17.80
CA ARG A 143 -7.09 7.39 -19.17
C ARG A 143 -6.49 6.43 -20.18
N SER A 144 -5.23 6.04 -20.02
CA SER A 144 -4.52 5.18 -20.99
C SER A 144 -4.50 3.72 -20.55
N HIS A 145 -4.22 3.46 -19.26
CA HIS A 145 -4.05 2.13 -18.70
C HIS A 145 -4.68 2.04 -17.30
N PRO A 146 -6.02 1.84 -17.20
CA PRO A 146 -6.71 1.82 -15.91
C PRO A 146 -6.25 0.69 -14.98
N SER A 147 -5.68 -0.38 -15.53
CA SER A 147 -5.15 -1.50 -14.75
C SER A 147 -3.85 -1.19 -13.99
N PHE A 148 -3.16 -0.09 -14.30
CA PHE A 148 -1.87 0.25 -13.67
C PHE A 148 -2.01 0.59 -12.19
N ALA A 149 -3.13 1.17 -11.76
CA ALA A 149 -3.38 1.48 -10.35
C ALA A 149 -3.38 0.21 -9.49
N GLY A 150 -3.92 -0.90 -10.03
CA GLY A 150 -3.90 -2.21 -9.38
C GLY A 150 -2.48 -2.80 -9.25
N TYR A 151 -1.56 -2.48 -10.16
CA TYR A 151 -0.18 -3.00 -10.14
C TYR A 151 0.62 -2.50 -8.94
N ILE A 152 0.22 -1.38 -8.34
CA ILE A 152 0.84 -0.86 -7.11
C ILE A 152 0.64 -1.83 -5.92
N TYR A 153 -0.47 -2.58 -5.88
CA TYR A 153 -0.67 -3.59 -4.83
C TYR A 153 0.26 -4.80 -4.96
N LEU A 154 0.78 -5.07 -6.16
CA LEU A 154 1.75 -6.13 -6.40
C LEU A 154 3.15 -5.78 -5.87
N VAL A 155 3.48 -4.48 -5.83
CA VAL A 155 4.81 -4.01 -5.41
C VAL A 155 5.11 -4.37 -3.95
N ALA A 156 4.12 -4.30 -3.06
CA ALA A 156 4.33 -4.55 -1.63
C ALA A 156 4.85 -5.97 -1.31
N PRO A 157 4.14 -7.07 -1.69
CA PRO A 157 4.63 -8.41 -1.42
C PRO A 157 5.95 -8.69 -2.15
N LEU A 158 6.14 -8.15 -3.35
CA LEU A 158 7.36 -8.33 -4.11
C LEU A 158 8.56 -7.64 -3.44
N SER A 159 8.38 -6.42 -2.93
CA SER A 159 9.40 -5.70 -2.18
C SER A 159 9.75 -6.38 -0.87
N LEU A 160 8.78 -7.00 -0.20
CA LEU A 160 8.98 -7.74 1.04
C LEU A 160 9.82 -9.00 0.80
N VAL A 161 9.51 -9.77 -0.25
CA VAL A 161 10.23 -11.01 -0.59
C VAL A 161 11.66 -10.72 -1.08
N LEU A 162 11.88 -9.59 -1.77
CA LEU A 162 13.20 -9.28 -2.32
C LEU A 162 14.14 -8.58 -1.32
N LEU A 163 13.65 -7.57 -0.60
CA LEU A 163 14.51 -6.69 0.22
C LEU A 163 14.71 -7.22 1.64
N ASN A 164 13.70 -7.87 2.24
CA ASN A 164 13.82 -8.31 3.64
C ASN A 164 14.88 -9.40 3.84
N PRO A 165 15.02 -10.41 2.95
CA PRO A 165 16.08 -11.40 3.11
C PRO A 165 17.47 -10.78 3.07
N VAL A 166 17.68 -9.76 2.23
CA VAL A 166 18.97 -9.04 2.14
C VAL A 166 19.26 -8.28 3.44
N GLY A 167 18.28 -7.57 3.98
CA GLY A 167 18.44 -6.86 5.26
C GLY A 167 18.60 -7.81 6.45
N LEU A 168 17.91 -8.95 6.47
CA LEU A 168 18.10 -9.98 7.48
C LEU A 168 19.48 -10.63 7.38
N PHE A 169 19.99 -10.84 6.17
CA PHE A 169 21.35 -11.34 5.96
C PHE A 169 22.39 -10.35 6.50
N LEU A 170 22.21 -9.05 6.30
CA LEU A 170 23.06 -8.01 6.88
C LEU A 170 23.06 -8.02 8.42
N ILE A 171 21.91 -8.31 9.03
CA ILE A 171 21.78 -8.45 10.50
C ILE A 171 22.49 -9.71 10.99
N GLU A 172 22.21 -10.87 10.39
CA GLU A 172 22.80 -12.15 10.80
C GLU A 172 24.33 -12.15 10.65
N HIS A 173 24.87 -11.50 9.61
CA HIS A 173 26.31 -11.47 9.37
C HIS A 173 27.08 -10.68 10.43
N ASP A 174 26.43 -9.71 11.08
CA ASP A 174 27.01 -8.91 12.18
C ASP A 174 27.07 -9.72 13.48
N ASP A 175 26.11 -10.64 13.69
CA ASP A 175 26.03 -11.53 14.86
C ASP A 175 26.96 -12.76 14.74
N ALA A 176 27.43 -13.10 13.53
CA ALA A 176 28.20 -14.32 13.25
C ALA A 176 29.72 -14.24 13.51
N ASP A 177 30.28 -13.06 13.79
CA ASP A 177 31.71 -12.90 14.12
C ASP A 177 31.95 -13.08 15.63
N PRO A 178 32.74 -14.09 16.08
CA PRO A 178 33.03 -14.34 17.50
C PRO A 178 33.81 -13.22 18.20
#